data_AF-A0A1E8GQ08-F1
#
_entry.id   AF-A0A1E8GQ08-F1
#
_cell.length_a   1.000
_cell.length_b   1.000
_cell.length_c   1.000
_cell.angle_alpha   90.00
_cell.angle_beta   90.00
_cell.angle_gamma   90.00
#
_symmetry.space_group_name_H-M   'P 1'
#
loop_
_entity.id
_entity.type
_entity.pdbx_description
1 polymer ?
#
loop_
_entity_poly.entity_id
_entity_poly.type
_entity_poly.pdbx_seq_one_letter_code
_entity_poly.pdbx_strand_id
1 'polypeptide(L)'
;MKFKNFALKLAIIFLEVILTSIVFIIGISSLNEGKLEFSFPIVMFWITILGSLFISYFVAFKLNNILKLIEKNKAFSVQTIETVRSIKKAVMILVILSFGILPIVYMIADLSDGPGFMIFGFLFVLLTITMYVFTLIVEELFTSAFNIQNENNLTI
;
A
#
# COMPACT_ATOMS: atom_id res chain seq x y z
N MET A 1 -21.66 14.57 -7.90
CA MET A 1 -20.61 13.55 -8.20
C MET A 1 -19.22 14.15 -8.44
N LYS A 2 -19.04 15.16 -9.31
CA LYS A 2 -17.72 15.73 -9.66
C LYS A 2 -16.90 16.25 -8.45
N PHE A 3 -17.55 16.94 -7.50
CA PHE A 3 -16.88 17.43 -6.29
C PHE A 3 -16.34 16.30 -5.38
N LYS A 4 -17.09 15.20 -5.25
CA LYS A 4 -16.67 14.03 -4.46
C LYS A 4 -15.41 13.38 -5.06
N ASN A 5 -15.34 13.26 -6.37
CA ASN A 5 -14.16 12.70 -7.04
C ASN A 5 -12.95 13.63 -6.98
N PHE A 6 -13.16 14.95 -7.03
CA PHE A 6 -12.09 15.92 -6.80
C PHE A 6 -11.52 15.80 -5.38
N ALA A 7 -12.38 15.70 -4.37
CA ALA A 7 -11.96 15.49 -2.98
C ALA A 7 -11.18 14.17 -2.80
N LEU A 8 -11.63 13.08 -3.43
CA LEU A 8 -10.91 11.79 -3.38
C LEU A 8 -9.53 11.85 -4.05
N LYS A 9 -9.40 12.55 -5.19
CA LYS A 9 -8.10 12.77 -5.85
C LYS A 9 -7.15 13.56 -4.96
N LEU A 10 -7.64 14.62 -4.31
CA LEU A 10 -6.86 15.40 -3.34
C LEU A 10 -6.44 14.57 -2.14
N ALA A 11 -7.33 13.73 -1.61
CA ALA A 11 -7.02 12.84 -0.49
C ALA A 11 -5.89 11.86 -0.83
N ILE A 12 -5.90 11.27 -2.03
CA ILE A 12 -4.83 10.38 -2.50
C ILE A 12 -3.49 11.13 -2.56
N ILE A 13 -3.46 12.32 -3.17
CA ILE A 13 -2.23 13.13 -3.27
C ILE A 13 -1.73 13.50 -1.87
N PHE A 14 -2.62 13.92 -0.99
CA PHE A 14 -2.28 14.32 0.38
C PHE A 14 -1.66 13.18 1.18
N LEU A 15 -2.21 11.96 1.08
CA LEU A 15 -1.65 10.77 1.73
C LEU A 15 -0.23 10.46 1.24
N GLU A 16 0.02 10.52 -0.07
CA GLU A 16 1.35 10.29 -0.64
C GLU A 16 2.35 11.38 -0.23
N VAL A 17 1.93 12.65 -0.15
CA VAL A 17 2.80 13.74 0.33
C VAL A 17 3.20 13.51 1.78
N ILE A 18 2.27 13.08 2.64
CA ILE A 18 2.58 12.76 4.04
C ILE A 18 3.57 11.59 4.12
N LEU A 19 3.29 10.49 3.42
CA LEU A 19 4.16 9.31 3.41
C LEU A 19 5.58 9.66 2.96
N THR A 20 5.72 10.41 1.86
CA THR A 20 7.02 10.85 1.36
C THR A 20 7.73 11.80 2.31
N SER A 21 6.99 12.69 2.96
CA SER A 21 7.57 13.60 3.97
C SER A 21 8.11 12.82 5.16
N ILE A 22 7.42 11.79 5.62
CA ILE A 22 7.90 10.91 6.71
C ILE A 22 9.19 10.21 6.30
N VAL A 23 9.22 9.59 5.11
CA VAL A 23 10.43 8.90 4.60
C VAL A 23 11.59 9.88 4.44
N PHE A 24 11.32 11.09 3.95
CA PHE A 24 12.33 12.14 3.79
C PHE A 24 12.91 12.59 5.13
N ILE A 25 12.06 12.80 6.15
CA ILE A 25 12.51 13.15 7.52
C ILE A 25 13.40 12.04 8.08
N ILE A 26 13.00 10.76 7.95
CA ILE A 26 13.81 9.63 8.40
C ILE A 26 15.17 9.61 7.68
N GLY A 27 15.19 9.89 6.37
CA GLY A 27 16.41 10.00 5.56
C GLY A 27 17.36 11.10 6.04
N ILE A 28 16.84 12.32 6.25
CA ILE A 28 17.65 13.44 6.73
C ILE A 28 18.21 13.17 8.14
N SER A 29 17.39 12.64 9.04
CA SER A 29 17.85 12.27 10.40
C SER A 29 18.99 11.25 10.36
N SER A 30 18.88 10.23 9.50
CA SER A 30 19.92 9.21 9.35
C SER A 30 21.24 9.78 8.80
N LEU A 31 21.19 10.79 7.93
CA LEU A 31 22.38 11.45 7.38
C LEU A 31 23.07 12.34 8.40
N ASN A 32 22.30 13.06 9.22
CA ASN A 32 22.83 13.99 10.22
C ASN A 32 23.57 13.29 11.37
N GLU A 33 23.19 12.05 11.69
CA GLU A 33 23.90 11.26 12.72
C GLU A 33 25.26 10.75 12.25
N GLY A 34 25.63 10.89 10.97
CA GLY A 34 26.88 10.38 10.41
C GLY A 34 26.99 8.84 10.41
N LYS A 35 25.93 8.13 10.82
CA LYS A 35 25.85 6.67 10.93
C LYS A 35 25.35 6.03 9.63
N LEU A 36 26.08 6.25 8.53
CA LEU A 36 25.88 5.43 7.33
C LEU A 36 26.60 4.10 7.49
N GLU A 37 26.06 3.25 8.36
CA GLU A 37 26.51 1.87 8.49
C GLU A 37 25.73 0.97 7.52
N PHE A 38 26.44 0.30 6.62
CA PHE A 38 25.84 -0.64 5.66
C PHE A 38 25.69 -2.04 6.28
N SER A 39 25.07 -2.12 7.45
CA SER A 39 24.74 -3.42 8.05
C SER A 39 23.53 -4.04 7.35
N PHE A 40 23.46 -5.37 7.34
CA PHE A 40 22.34 -6.10 6.72
C PHE A 40 20.95 -5.62 7.21
N PRO A 41 20.70 -5.41 8.52
CA PRO A 41 19.42 -4.88 8.99
C PRO A 41 19.08 -3.48 8.47
N ILE A 42 20.07 -2.59 8.36
CA ILE A 42 19.88 -1.20 7.89
C ILE A 42 19.59 -1.18 6.39
N VAL A 43 20.32 -1.98 5.61
CA VAL A 43 20.09 -2.09 4.15
C VAL A 43 18.69 -2.66 3.89
N MET A 44 18.28 -3.71 4.60
CA MET A 44 16.94 -4.29 4.48
C MET A 44 15.84 -3.28 4.83
N PHE A 45 16.03 -2.49 5.90
CA PHE A 45 15.11 -1.43 6.28
C PHE A 45 14.90 -0.39 5.18
N TRP A 46 16.00 0.09 4.56
CA TRP A 46 15.92 1.06 3.46
C TRP A 46 15.27 0.49 2.21
N ILE A 47 15.59 -0.76 1.85
CA ILE A 47 14.92 -1.47 0.74
C ILE A 47 13.42 -1.57 1.01
N THR A 48 13.03 -1.93 2.24
CA THR A 48 11.63 -2.07 2.62
C THR A 48 10.89 -0.74 2.58
N ILE A 49 11.45 0.34 3.14
CA ILE A 49 10.79 1.65 3.14
C ILE A 49 10.68 2.22 1.73
N LEU A 50 11.77 2.24 0.97
CA LEU A 50 11.78 2.82 -0.37
C LEU A 50 10.94 1.99 -1.35
N GLY A 51 11.02 0.67 -1.26
CA GLY A 51 10.18 -0.21 -2.06
C GLY A 51 8.70 -0.07 -1.69
N SER A 52 8.37 0.08 -0.40
CA SER A 52 6.98 0.31 0.03
C SER A 52 6.45 1.65 -0.49
N LEU A 53 7.28 2.70 -0.45
CA LEU A 53 6.94 4.01 -0.98
C LEU A 53 6.66 3.95 -2.49
N PHE A 54 7.53 3.28 -3.24
CA PHE A 54 7.33 3.10 -4.67
C PHE A 54 6.03 2.36 -5.00
N ILE A 55 5.71 1.30 -4.23
CA ILE A 55 4.48 0.56 -4.41
C ILE A 55 3.26 1.41 -4.00
N SER A 56 3.35 2.25 -2.97
CA SER A 56 2.29 3.20 -2.58
C SER A 56 1.94 4.13 -3.74
N TYR A 57 2.95 4.75 -4.36
CA TYR A 57 2.76 5.59 -5.55
C TYR A 57 2.10 4.84 -6.70
N PHE A 58 2.49 3.58 -6.94
CA PHE A 58 1.85 2.75 -7.95
C PHE A 58 0.36 2.49 -7.63
N VAL A 59 0.04 2.17 -6.38
CA VAL A 59 -1.35 1.96 -5.94
C VAL A 59 -2.16 3.26 -6.07
N ALA A 60 -1.61 4.40 -5.64
CA ALA A 60 -2.22 5.72 -5.79
C ALA A 60 -2.55 6.04 -7.26
N PHE A 61 -1.63 5.74 -8.18
CA PHE A 61 -1.88 5.88 -9.62
C PHE A 61 -3.03 4.99 -10.10
N LYS A 62 -3.07 3.72 -9.67
CA LYS A 62 -4.16 2.79 -10.03
C LYS A 62 -5.50 3.24 -9.45
N LEU A 63 -5.54 3.73 -8.20
CA LEU A 63 -6.75 4.30 -7.60
C LEU A 63 -7.28 5.50 -8.38
N ASN A 64 -6.39 6.39 -8.84
CA ASN A 64 -6.79 7.52 -9.68
C ASN A 64 -7.36 7.06 -11.04
N ASN A 65 -6.87 5.95 -11.61
CA ASN A 65 -7.47 5.35 -12.80
C ASN A 65 -8.89 4.82 -12.54
N ILE A 66 -9.12 4.18 -11.39
CA ILE A 66 -10.48 3.77 -10.98
C ILE A 66 -11.40 4.99 -10.85
N LEU A 67 -10.94 6.09 -10.24
CA LEU A 67 -11.72 7.33 -10.15
C LEU A 67 -12.10 7.88 -11.54
N LYS A 68 -11.18 7.82 -12.51
CA LYS A 68 -11.48 8.20 -13.91
C LYS A 68 -12.50 7.27 -14.57
N LEU A 69 -12.46 5.97 -14.28
CA LEU A 69 -13.45 5.01 -14.79
C LEU A 69 -14.84 5.27 -14.18
N ILE A 70 -14.90 5.63 -12.90
CA ILE A 70 -16.15 6.06 -12.23
C ILE A 70 -16.71 7.33 -12.89
N GLU A 71 -15.86 8.32 -13.21
CA GLU A 71 -16.29 9.54 -13.91
C GLU A 71 -16.89 9.26 -15.30
N LYS A 72 -16.47 8.16 -15.94
CA LYS A 72 -16.94 7.72 -17.26
C LYS A 72 -18.13 6.75 -17.18
N ASN A 73 -18.74 6.56 -16.00
CA ASN A 73 -19.79 5.56 -15.74
C ASN A 73 -19.36 4.11 -16.08
N LYS A 74 -18.06 3.81 -16.04
CA LYS A 74 -17.48 2.47 -16.28
C LYS A 74 -16.95 1.84 -15.00
N ALA A 75 -17.59 2.14 -13.87
CA ALA A 75 -17.17 1.68 -12.55
C ALA A 75 -17.10 0.15 -12.45
N PHE A 76 -18.09 -0.56 -12.99
CA PHE A 76 -18.12 -2.02 -13.06
C PHE A 76 -17.82 -2.44 -14.50
N SER A 77 -16.55 -2.37 -14.87
CA SER A 77 -16.08 -2.81 -16.19
C SER A 77 -14.90 -3.75 -16.03
N VAL A 78 -14.61 -4.52 -17.08
CA VAL A 78 -13.41 -5.39 -17.13
C VAL A 78 -12.15 -4.60 -16.81
N GLN A 79 -12.05 -3.35 -17.30
CA GLN A 79 -10.92 -2.45 -17.03
C GLN A 79 -10.79 -2.11 -15.54
N THR A 80 -11.90 -1.92 -14.82
CA THR A 80 -11.85 -1.68 -13.37
C THR A 80 -11.40 -2.94 -12.64
N ILE A 81 -11.91 -4.12 -13.00
CA ILE A 81 -11.51 -5.39 -12.38
C ILE A 81 -10.02 -5.65 -12.57
N GLU A 82 -9.49 -5.43 -13.78
CA GLU A 82 -8.05 -5.54 -14.06
C GLU A 82 -7.21 -4.55 -13.24
N THR A 83 -7.74 -3.35 -13.02
CA THR A 83 -7.10 -2.33 -12.18
C THR A 83 -7.08 -2.77 -10.71
N VAL A 84 -8.19 -3.31 -10.18
CA VAL A 84 -8.26 -3.87 -8.82
C VAL A 84 -7.32 -5.08 -8.65
N ARG A 85 -7.25 -5.98 -9.64
CA ARG A 85 -6.27 -7.08 -9.69
C ARG A 85 -4.84 -6.60 -9.64
N SER A 86 -4.54 -5.50 -10.32
CA SER A 86 -3.21 -4.89 -10.28
C SER A 86 -2.88 -4.34 -8.89
N ILE A 87 -3.86 -3.73 -8.21
CA ILE A 87 -3.70 -3.26 -6.82
C ILE A 87 -3.48 -4.45 -5.88
N LYS A 88 -4.24 -5.55 -6.02
CA LYS A 88 -4.02 -6.77 -5.24
C LYS A 88 -2.57 -7.26 -5.34
N LYS A 89 -2.03 -7.37 -6.56
CA LYS A 89 -0.65 -7.82 -6.78
C LYS A 89 0.34 -6.88 -6.10
N ALA A 90 0.13 -5.57 -6.18
CA ALA A 90 0.95 -4.58 -5.49
C ALA A 90 0.91 -4.75 -3.96
N VAL A 91 -0.28 -4.95 -3.37
CA VAL A 91 -0.44 -5.19 -1.92
C VAL A 91 0.21 -6.51 -1.50
N MET A 92 0.18 -7.56 -2.33
CA MET A 92 0.92 -8.80 -2.06
C MET A 92 2.44 -8.57 -1.97
N ILE A 93 2.99 -7.74 -2.87
CA ILE A 93 4.41 -7.38 -2.82
C ILE A 93 4.71 -6.59 -1.55
N LEU A 94 3.83 -5.67 -1.12
CA LEU A 94 3.98 -4.96 0.16
C LEU A 94 4.03 -5.90 1.36
N VAL A 95 3.20 -6.96 1.38
CA VAL A 95 3.25 -7.97 2.45
C VAL A 95 4.64 -8.60 2.51
N ILE A 96 5.17 -9.08 1.39
CA ILE A 96 6.51 -9.68 1.32
C ILE A 96 7.57 -8.68 1.80
N LEU A 97 7.48 -7.44 1.33
CA LEU A 97 8.42 -6.39 1.65
C LEU A 97 8.39 -5.99 3.13
N SER A 98 7.23 -6.07 3.78
CA SER A 98 7.06 -5.74 5.20
C SER A 98 7.87 -6.63 6.13
N PHE A 99 8.17 -7.87 5.75
CA PHE A 99 9.08 -8.74 6.53
C PHE A 99 10.51 -8.19 6.59
N GLY A 100 10.94 -7.37 5.63
CA GLY A 100 12.26 -6.76 5.64
C GLY A 100 12.47 -5.73 6.74
N ILE A 101 11.41 -5.33 7.47
CA ILE A 101 11.55 -4.52 8.68
C ILE A 101 11.94 -5.33 9.91
N LEU A 102 11.71 -6.64 9.93
CA LEU A 102 11.96 -7.48 11.10
C LEU A 102 13.42 -7.51 11.57
N PRO A 103 14.45 -7.55 10.69
CA PRO A 103 15.84 -7.53 11.12
C PRO A 103 16.21 -6.29 11.94
N ILE A 104 15.74 -5.10 11.56
CA ILE A 104 16.05 -3.87 12.31
C ILE A 104 15.27 -3.83 13.63
N VAL A 105 14.03 -4.31 13.63
CA VAL A 105 13.21 -4.43 14.84
C VAL A 105 13.85 -5.38 15.84
N TYR A 106 14.38 -6.51 15.38
CA TYR A 106 15.09 -7.48 16.22
C TYR A 106 16.35 -6.85 16.84
N MET A 107 17.15 -6.14 16.03
CA MET A 107 18.35 -5.44 16.51
C MET A 107 18.01 -4.41 17.59
N ILE A 108 16.93 -3.65 17.43
CA ILE A 108 16.47 -2.67 18.43
C ILE A 108 15.96 -3.38 19.69
N ALA A 109 15.20 -4.47 19.54
CA ALA A 109 14.68 -5.24 20.67
C ALA A 109 15.82 -5.78 21.54
N ASP A 110 16.85 -6.34 20.92
CA ASP A 110 18.05 -6.87 21.59
C ASP A 110 18.82 -5.76 22.33
N LEU A 111 19.03 -4.60 21.70
CA LEU A 111 19.68 -3.43 22.33
C LEU A 111 18.90 -2.89 23.54
N SER A 112 17.58 -3.00 23.52
CA SER A 112 16.70 -2.47 24.56
C SER A 112 16.40 -3.45 25.69
N ASP A 113 16.88 -4.70 25.60
CA ASP A 113 16.58 -5.79 26.53
C ASP A 113 15.06 -5.96 26.80
N GLY A 114 14.24 -5.73 25.76
CA GLY A 114 12.80 -5.56 25.88
C GLY A 114 12.02 -6.19 24.72
N PRO A 115 11.08 -7.14 24.98
CA PRO A 115 10.36 -7.85 23.92
C PRO A 115 9.34 -6.99 23.16
N GLY A 116 9.02 -5.80 23.67
CA GLY A 116 7.95 -4.95 23.15
C GLY A 116 8.13 -4.54 21.68
N PHE A 117 9.37 -4.21 21.27
CA PHE A 117 9.65 -3.82 19.88
C PHE A 117 9.34 -4.94 18.88
N MET A 118 9.62 -6.18 19.26
CA MET A 118 9.35 -7.33 18.41
C MET A 118 7.85 -7.55 18.17
N ILE A 119 7.02 -7.30 19.19
CA ILE A 119 5.56 -7.32 19.07
C ILE A 119 5.08 -6.25 18.07
N PHE A 120 5.64 -5.04 18.12
CA PHE A 120 5.30 -3.98 17.16
C PHE A 120 5.67 -4.35 15.72
N GLY A 121 6.84 -4.98 15.51
CA GLY A 121 7.23 -5.49 14.19
C GLY A 121 6.24 -6.51 13.64
N PHE A 122 5.81 -7.47 14.46
CA PHE A 122 4.81 -8.45 14.05
C PHE A 122 3.42 -7.85 13.80
N LEU A 123 2.99 -6.89 14.63
CA LEU A 123 1.73 -6.17 14.40
C LEU A 123 1.75 -5.41 13.06
N PHE A 124 2.89 -4.81 12.70
CA PHE A 124 3.03 -4.13 11.43
C PHE A 124 2.87 -5.08 10.23
N VAL A 125 3.53 -6.25 10.27
CA VAL A 125 3.37 -7.29 9.24
C VAL A 125 1.93 -7.82 9.21
N LEU A 126 1.30 -7.99 10.38
CA LEU A 126 -0.10 -8.42 10.43
C LEU A 126 -1.04 -7.42 9.75
N LEU A 127 -0.82 -6.12 9.94
CA LEU A 127 -1.61 -5.07 9.29
C LEU A 127 -1.52 -5.12 7.76
N THR A 128 -0.33 -5.37 7.19
CA THR A 128 -0.17 -5.48 5.74
C THR A 128 -0.89 -6.72 5.20
N ILE A 129 -0.85 -7.84 5.94
CA ILE A 129 -1.61 -9.05 5.61
C ILE A 129 -3.11 -8.78 5.66
N THR A 130 -3.62 -8.10 6.69
CA THR A 130 -5.03 -7.71 6.77
C THR A 130 -5.44 -6.85 5.58
N MET A 131 -4.60 -5.89 5.16
CA MET A 131 -4.83 -5.07 3.97
C MET A 131 -4.89 -5.91 2.68
N TYR A 132 -4.06 -6.94 2.57
CA TYR A 132 -4.10 -7.87 1.44
C TYR A 132 -5.41 -8.67 1.39
N VAL A 133 -5.85 -9.20 2.54
CA VAL A 133 -7.13 -9.91 2.66
C VAL A 133 -8.29 -8.99 2.31
N PHE A 134 -8.27 -7.74 2.79
CA PHE A 134 -9.28 -6.76 2.41
C PHE A 134 -9.32 -6.53 0.89
N THR A 135 -8.15 -6.44 0.25
CA THR A 135 -8.06 -6.26 -1.20
C THR A 135 -8.59 -7.46 -1.99
N LEU A 136 -8.42 -8.69 -1.47
CA LEU A 136 -9.04 -9.90 -2.04
C LEU A 136 -10.56 -9.82 -2.02
N ILE A 137 -11.13 -9.39 -0.89
CA ILE A 137 -12.58 -9.20 -0.75
C ILE A 137 -13.07 -8.15 -1.75
N VAL A 138 -12.35 -7.04 -1.90
CA VAL A 138 -12.71 -5.99 -2.86
C VAL A 138 -12.67 -6.52 -4.30
N GLU A 139 -11.67 -7.30 -4.70
CA GLU A 139 -11.63 -7.89 -6.04
C GLU A 139 -12.85 -8.77 -6.33
N GLU A 140 -13.23 -9.62 -5.37
CA GLU A 140 -14.37 -10.50 -5.52
C GLU A 140 -15.67 -9.69 -5.64
N LEU A 141 -15.88 -8.70 -4.77
CA LEU A 141 -17.05 -7.82 -4.81
C LEU A 141 -17.20 -7.11 -6.18
N PHE A 142 -16.10 -6.60 -6.74
CA PHE A 142 -16.14 -5.96 -8.05
C PHE A 142 -16.43 -6.95 -9.18
N THR A 143 -15.92 -8.17 -9.08
CA THR A 143 -16.16 -9.23 -10.06
C THR A 143 -17.62 -9.68 -10.02
N SER A 144 -18.17 -9.94 -8.82
CA SER A 144 -19.58 -10.31 -8.67
C SER A 144 -20.52 -9.21 -9.16
N ALA A 145 -20.24 -7.94 -8.81
CA ALA A 145 -21.06 -6.81 -9.25
C ALA A 145 -21.07 -6.64 -10.78
N PHE A 146 -19.92 -6.87 -11.44
CA PHE A 146 -19.83 -6.87 -12.89
C PHE A 146 -20.66 -8.00 -13.53
N ASN A 147 -20.58 -9.22 -13.00
CA ASN A 147 -21.34 -10.36 -13.52
C ASN A 147 -22.86 -10.11 -13.45
N ILE A 148 -23.35 -9.59 -12.33
CA ILE A 148 -24.77 -9.23 -12.15
C ILE A 148 -25.19 -8.17 -13.18
N GLN A 149 -24.36 -7.14 -13.40
CA GLN A 149 -24.68 -6.10 -14.39
C GLN A 149 -24.68 -6.67 -15.81
N ASN A 150 -23.77 -7.59 -16.12
CA ASN A 150 -23.67 -8.22 -17.43
C ASN A 150 -24.86 -9.14 -17.72
N GLU A 151 -25.30 -9.94 -16.75
CA GLU A 151 -26.48 -10.80 -16.86
C GLU A 151 -27.77 -9.99 -17.07
N ASN A 152 -27.96 -8.90 -16.32
CA ASN A 152 -29.11 -8.01 -16.51
C ASN A 152 -29.13 -7.37 -17.91
N ASN A 153 -27.97 -7.04 -18.48
CA ASN A 153 -27.89 -6.49 -19.84
C ASN A 153 -28.20 -7.52 -20.94
N LEU A 154 -28.08 -8.83 -20.65
CA LEU A 154 -28.35 -9.91 -21.62
C LEU A 154 -29.83 -10.35 -21.64
N THR A 155 -30.63 -9.93 -20.65
CA THR A 155 -32.03 -10.36 -20.48
C THR A 155 -33.03 -9.30 -20.95
N ILE A 156 -32.55 -8.12 -21.37
CA ILE A 156 -33.37 -7.02 -21.93
C ILE A 156 -33.41 -7.14 -23.47
#